data_AF-A0A958NDU9-F1
#
_entry.id   AF-A0A958NDU9-F1
#
_cell.length_a   1.000
_cell.length_b   1.000
_cell.length_c   1.000
_cell.angle_alpha   90.00
_cell.angle_beta   90.00
_cell.angle_gamma   90.00
#
_symmetry.space_group_name_H-M   'P 1'
#
loop_
_entity.id
_entity.type
_entity.pdbx_description
1 polymer ?
#
loop_
_entity_poly.entity_id
_entity_poly.type
_entity_poly.pdbx_seq_one_letter_code
_entity_poly.pdbx_strand_id
1 'polypeptide(L)'
;MKGSVFILCSVLLWGCTTDQPESSDEPVSNNTGNTETEITSPPEKKALIPQALFKWEMDSLIGNQRIFVQTFVKQRSMKDLVEIYTDDDWPDEETIMAVYQLSYRPNGSTQFFAERLYGMGDRDVQLTHYFDESNHTVAFEKYVKYYQNGCSEGLAQETAITYFDGQFHEVSSEYLLTDENENPLHGADCIRRGLQDHVIFKTYEDLANDKGTKVLYKGKPS
;
A
#
# COMPACT_ATOMS: atom_id res chain seq x y z
N MET A 1 30.62 49.77 29.60
CA MET A 1 31.43 50.94 29.20
C MET A 1 32.24 50.57 27.97
N LYS A 2 32.19 51.42 26.92
CA LYS A 2 32.88 51.35 25.62
C LYS A 2 32.42 50.19 24.70
N GLY A 3 31.91 50.39 23.49
CA GLY A 3 31.75 51.59 22.68
C GLY A 3 32.14 51.30 21.22
N SER A 4 31.29 51.75 20.30
CA SER A 4 31.57 52.11 18.89
C SER A 4 31.67 50.99 17.84
N VAL A 5 31.27 51.16 16.57
CA VAL A 5 30.29 51.99 15.80
C VAL A 5 30.52 51.61 14.32
N PHE A 6 29.42 51.53 13.56
CA PHE A 6 29.17 51.57 12.10
C PHE A 6 30.32 51.67 11.08
N ILE A 7 30.12 51.05 9.90
CA ILE A 7 30.17 51.71 8.57
C ILE A 7 29.18 51.04 7.58
N LEU A 8 28.34 51.88 6.95
CA LEU A 8 27.52 51.64 5.75
C LEU A 8 28.40 51.56 4.48
N CYS A 9 27.99 50.76 3.50
CA CYS A 9 28.23 51.14 2.10
C CYS A 9 27.09 50.67 1.19
N SER A 10 26.35 51.63 0.65
CA SER A 10 25.42 51.48 -0.45
C SER A 10 26.14 51.88 -1.73
N VAL A 11 26.04 51.09 -2.81
CA VAL A 11 26.29 51.57 -4.17
C VAL A 11 25.22 50.99 -5.10
N LEU A 12 24.45 51.90 -5.68
CA LEU A 12 23.56 51.73 -6.83
C LEU A 12 24.37 51.88 -8.12
N LEU A 13 24.16 51.01 -9.12
CA LEU A 13 24.37 51.24 -10.56
C LEU A 13 23.37 50.32 -11.29
N TRP A 14 22.26 50.82 -11.85
CA TRP A 14 22.07 51.34 -13.23
C TRP A 14 22.47 50.39 -14.37
N GLY A 15 21.43 49.80 -14.99
CA GLY A 15 21.15 49.91 -16.43
C GLY A 15 21.91 49.00 -17.40
N CYS A 16 21.17 48.17 -18.15
CA CYS A 16 21.10 48.27 -19.62
C CYS A 16 19.99 47.37 -20.18
N THR A 17 19.10 47.99 -20.93
CA THR A 17 18.13 47.40 -21.85
C THR A 17 18.85 46.88 -23.08
N THR A 18 18.48 45.69 -23.56
CA THR A 18 18.68 45.29 -24.96
C THR A 18 17.46 44.51 -25.41
N ASP A 19 16.76 45.09 -26.38
CA ASP A 19 15.73 44.46 -27.19
C ASP A 19 16.28 43.23 -27.91
N GLN A 20 15.47 42.16 -27.99
CA GLN A 20 15.67 41.10 -28.97
C GLN A 20 14.36 40.78 -29.70
N PRO A 21 14.47 40.33 -30.97
CA PRO A 21 13.40 40.43 -31.94
C PRO A 21 12.43 39.25 -31.90
N GLU A 22 11.23 39.52 -32.42
CA GLU A 22 10.21 38.55 -32.83
C GLU A 22 10.81 37.43 -33.69
N SER A 23 10.57 36.18 -33.30
CA SER A 23 10.64 35.03 -34.20
C SER A 23 9.28 34.32 -34.19
N SER A 24 8.67 34.31 -35.37
CA SER A 24 7.53 33.49 -35.76
C SER A 24 7.88 32.01 -35.67
N ASP A 25 7.03 31.20 -35.04
CA ASP A 25 6.93 29.77 -35.29
C ASP A 25 5.47 29.29 -35.15
N GLU A 26 5.17 28.30 -35.99
CA GLU A 26 3.89 27.78 -36.44
C GLU A 26 3.02 27.11 -35.35
N PRO A 27 1.71 26.91 -35.60
CA PRO A 27 0.83 26.24 -34.65
C PRO A 27 1.15 24.73 -34.54
N VAL A 28 1.63 24.33 -33.37
CA VAL A 28 1.73 22.92 -32.97
C VAL A 28 0.33 22.37 -32.71
N SER A 29 -0.03 21.38 -33.52
CA SER A 29 -1.22 20.54 -33.40
C SER A 29 -1.18 19.71 -32.11
N ASN A 30 -1.96 20.11 -31.11
CA ASN A 30 -2.21 19.30 -29.91
C ASN A 30 -3.25 18.21 -30.24
N ASN A 31 -2.77 17.03 -30.63
CA ASN A 31 -3.55 15.80 -30.48
C ASN A 31 -3.45 15.36 -29.01
N THR A 32 -4.32 15.93 -28.17
CA THR A 32 -4.58 15.43 -26.83
C THR A 32 -5.34 14.12 -27.00
N GLY A 33 -4.63 13.00 -26.95
CA GLY A 33 -5.21 11.70 -26.72
C GLY A 33 -5.80 11.70 -25.32
N ASN A 34 -7.07 12.08 -25.22
CA ASN A 34 -7.87 11.90 -24.03
C ASN A 34 -8.02 10.40 -23.80
N THR A 35 -7.14 9.83 -22.97
CA THR A 35 -7.48 8.58 -22.27
C THR A 35 -8.40 9.01 -21.14
N GLU A 36 -9.68 9.24 -21.47
CA GLU A 36 -10.74 9.36 -20.49
C GLU A 36 -10.72 8.07 -19.67
N THR A 37 -10.35 8.19 -18.40
CA THR A 37 -10.60 7.18 -17.40
C THR A 37 -12.12 7.06 -17.28
N GLU A 38 -12.67 6.09 -18.01
CA GLU A 38 -14.07 5.73 -17.98
C GLU A 38 -14.42 5.34 -16.54
N ILE A 39 -15.09 6.25 -15.82
CA ILE A 39 -15.72 5.96 -14.54
C ILE A 39 -16.90 5.07 -14.85
N THR A 40 -16.65 3.76 -14.92
CA THR A 40 -17.71 2.77 -15.03
C THR A 40 -18.56 2.82 -13.78
N SER A 41 -19.87 2.94 -13.96
CA SER A 41 -20.92 2.70 -12.97
C SER A 41 -20.64 1.47 -12.10
N PRO A 42 -21.23 1.35 -10.89
CA PRO A 42 -21.03 0.21 -9.99
C PRO A 42 -21.12 -1.10 -10.78
N PRO A 43 -20.11 -1.99 -10.70
CA PRO A 43 -20.02 -3.12 -11.62
C PRO A 43 -21.27 -3.98 -11.49
N GLU A 44 -22.06 -3.97 -12.56
CA GLU A 44 -23.09 -4.96 -12.84
C GLU A 44 -22.44 -6.32 -12.58
N LYS A 45 -22.93 -7.08 -11.57
CA LYS A 45 -22.38 -8.33 -11.01
C LYS A 45 -21.53 -9.12 -12.03
N LYS A 46 -20.30 -8.69 -12.24
CA LYS A 46 -19.37 -9.36 -13.13
C LYS A 46 -19.03 -10.64 -12.38
N ALA A 47 -19.20 -11.78 -13.03
CA ALA A 47 -18.87 -13.05 -12.41
C ALA A 47 -17.41 -12.96 -11.92
N LEU A 48 -17.24 -12.96 -10.59
CA LEU A 48 -15.91 -12.92 -9.99
C LEU A 48 -15.16 -14.16 -10.44
N ILE A 49 -13.87 -14.00 -10.78
CA ILE A 49 -13.00 -15.16 -10.98
C ILE A 49 -12.96 -15.97 -9.66
N PRO A 50 -12.72 -17.29 -9.72
CA PRO A 50 -12.74 -18.14 -8.52
C PRO A 50 -11.88 -17.62 -7.36
N GLN A 51 -10.72 -17.05 -7.66
CA GLN A 51 -9.81 -16.45 -6.69
C GLN A 51 -10.40 -15.23 -5.97
N ALA A 52 -11.11 -14.37 -6.71
CA ALA A 52 -11.74 -13.19 -6.17
C ALA A 52 -12.97 -13.54 -5.31
N LEU A 53 -13.73 -14.57 -5.73
CA LEU A 53 -14.81 -15.12 -4.90
C LEU A 53 -14.27 -15.71 -3.59
N PHE A 54 -13.20 -16.52 -3.66
CA PHE A 54 -12.57 -17.09 -2.47
C PHE A 54 -12.08 -16.01 -1.50
N LYS A 55 -11.40 -14.97 -2.01
CA LYS A 55 -10.98 -13.81 -1.19
C LYS A 55 -12.18 -13.16 -0.51
N TRP A 56 -13.23 -12.86 -1.26
CA TRP A 56 -14.44 -12.21 -0.72
C TRP A 56 -15.12 -13.06 0.37
N GLU A 57 -15.19 -14.39 0.19
CA GLU A 57 -15.71 -15.30 1.21
C GLU A 57 -14.85 -15.24 2.48
N MET A 58 -13.52 -15.26 2.34
CA MET A 58 -12.61 -15.14 3.48
C MET A 58 -12.73 -13.81 4.20
N ASP A 59 -12.79 -12.69 3.47
CA ASP A 59 -12.98 -11.36 4.05
C ASP A 59 -14.30 -11.26 4.82
N SER A 60 -15.37 -11.85 4.26
CA SER A 60 -16.67 -11.95 4.92
C SER A 60 -16.60 -12.79 6.20
N LEU A 61 -15.89 -13.91 6.17
CA LEU A 61 -15.70 -14.76 7.36
C LEU A 61 -14.90 -14.05 8.46
N ILE A 62 -13.86 -13.30 8.08
CA ILE A 62 -13.02 -12.52 8.99
C ILE A 62 -13.82 -11.36 9.58
N GLY A 63 -14.45 -10.53 8.74
CA GLY A 63 -15.21 -9.36 9.16
C GLY A 63 -16.42 -9.69 10.04
N ASN A 64 -17.02 -10.86 9.85
CA ASN A 64 -18.11 -11.35 10.69
C ASN A 64 -17.65 -12.23 11.86
N GLN A 65 -16.34 -12.34 12.11
CA GLN A 65 -15.75 -13.15 13.19
C GLN A 65 -16.23 -14.62 13.19
N ARG A 66 -16.40 -15.20 11.99
CA ARG A 66 -16.90 -16.57 11.80
C ARG A 66 -15.80 -17.62 11.67
N ILE A 67 -14.55 -17.20 11.68
CA ILE A 67 -13.39 -18.09 11.71
C ILE A 67 -12.50 -17.72 12.89
N PHE A 68 -11.85 -18.73 13.45
CA PHE A 68 -10.82 -18.51 14.45
C PHE A 68 -9.58 -17.93 13.77
N VAL A 69 -9.05 -16.86 14.36
CA VAL A 69 -7.85 -16.17 13.90
C VAL A 69 -6.86 -16.15 15.07
N GLN A 70 -5.74 -16.86 14.92
CA GLN A 70 -4.61 -16.77 15.84
C GLN A 70 -3.90 -15.46 15.59
N THR A 71 -3.62 -14.72 16.66
CA THR A 71 -2.97 -13.41 16.59
C THR A 71 -1.63 -13.48 17.31
N PHE A 72 -0.57 -13.02 16.65
CA PHE A 72 0.77 -12.93 17.22
C PHE A 72 1.28 -11.50 17.11
N VAL A 73 2.03 -11.04 18.11
CA VAL A 73 2.61 -9.70 18.15
C VAL A 73 4.13 -9.78 18.21
N LYS A 74 4.80 -8.99 17.36
CA LYS A 74 6.23 -8.72 17.45
C LYS A 74 6.44 -7.39 18.16
N GLN A 75 7.08 -7.43 19.32
CA GLN A 75 7.49 -6.23 20.07
C GLN A 75 8.94 -5.83 19.75
N ARG A 76 9.25 -4.54 19.87
CA ARG A 76 10.58 -3.96 19.55
C ARG A 76 11.71 -4.51 20.42
N SER A 77 11.44 -4.76 21.69
CA SER A 77 12.41 -5.24 22.67
C SER A 77 12.54 -6.77 22.72
N MET A 78 11.65 -7.49 22.04
CA MET A 78 11.57 -8.95 22.12
C MET A 78 12.10 -9.63 20.87
N LYS A 79 12.81 -10.75 21.07
CA LYS A 79 13.24 -11.60 19.96
C LYS A 79 12.10 -12.47 19.42
N ASP A 80 11.27 -13.00 20.32
CA ASP A 80 10.22 -13.95 19.98
C ASP A 80 8.86 -13.27 19.78
N LEU A 81 7.95 -13.95 19.09
CA LEU A 81 6.56 -13.52 18.92
C LEU A 81 5.75 -13.88 20.18
N VAL A 82 4.79 -13.03 20.53
CA VAL A 82 3.83 -13.27 21.62
C VAL A 82 2.47 -13.60 21.02
N GLU A 83 1.90 -14.75 21.39
CA GLU A 83 0.52 -15.09 21.01
C GLU A 83 -0.47 -14.33 21.90
N ILE A 84 -1.54 -13.81 21.30
CA ILE A 84 -2.60 -13.05 21.96
C ILE A 84 -3.86 -13.93 22.02
N TYR A 85 -4.33 -14.22 23.23
CA TYR A 85 -5.55 -15.02 23.43
C TYR A 85 -6.75 -14.18 23.84
N THR A 86 -6.49 -13.09 24.56
CA THR A 86 -7.50 -12.19 25.13
C THR A 86 -7.10 -10.72 24.95
N ASP A 87 -8.06 -9.82 25.15
CA ASP A 87 -7.80 -8.37 25.06
C ASP A 87 -6.78 -7.90 26.11
N ASP A 88 -6.70 -8.57 27.27
CA ASP A 88 -5.75 -8.26 28.33
C ASP A 88 -4.29 -8.67 28.00
N ASP A 89 -4.09 -9.50 26.97
CA ASP A 89 -2.76 -9.93 26.53
C ASP A 89 -2.09 -8.90 25.60
N TRP A 90 -2.81 -7.87 25.15
CA TRP A 90 -2.27 -6.87 24.23
C TRP A 90 -1.15 -6.04 24.91
N PRO A 91 0.05 -5.98 24.30
CA PRO A 91 1.09 -5.09 24.78
C PRO A 91 0.77 -3.63 24.46
N ASP A 92 1.48 -2.71 25.12
CA ASP A 92 1.40 -1.29 24.83
C ASP A 92 1.66 -1.03 23.33
N GLU A 93 0.77 -0.29 22.66
CA GLU A 93 0.81 -0.06 21.21
C GLU A 93 2.16 0.49 20.71
N GLU A 94 2.81 1.34 21.52
CA GLU A 94 4.12 1.94 21.18
C GLU A 94 5.26 0.92 21.08
N THR A 95 5.08 -0.27 21.67
CA THR A 95 6.08 -1.35 21.67
C THR A 95 5.95 -2.25 20.45
N ILE A 96 4.84 -2.17 19.73
CA ILE A 96 4.48 -3.09 18.66
C ILE A 96 5.20 -2.72 17.36
N MET A 97 5.82 -3.71 16.73
CA MET A 97 6.42 -3.58 15.41
C MET A 97 5.56 -4.21 14.33
N ALA A 98 4.95 -5.36 14.63
CA ALA A 98 4.09 -6.06 13.67
C ALA A 98 3.07 -6.92 14.42
N VAL A 99 1.92 -7.10 13.78
CA VAL A 99 0.85 -8.00 14.19
C VAL A 99 0.64 -9.00 13.07
N TYR A 100 0.67 -10.28 13.40
CA TYR A 100 0.43 -11.37 12.48
C TYR A 100 -0.89 -12.03 12.81
N GLN A 101 -1.68 -12.34 11.81
CA GLN A 101 -2.96 -13.02 11.95
C GLN A 101 -2.99 -14.24 11.03
N LEU A 102 -3.35 -15.39 11.58
CA LEU A 102 -3.37 -16.66 10.87
C LEU A 102 -4.70 -17.36 11.07
N SER A 103 -5.23 -17.96 10.00
CA SER A 103 -6.35 -18.88 10.11
C SER A 103 -6.05 -20.17 9.37
N TYR A 104 -6.52 -21.28 9.93
CA TYR A 104 -6.26 -22.63 9.44
C TYR A 104 -7.57 -23.34 9.11
N ARG A 105 -7.52 -24.26 8.14
CA ARG A 105 -8.61 -25.20 7.84
C ARG A 105 -8.63 -26.30 8.91
N PRO A 106 -9.73 -27.07 9.01
CA PRO A 106 -9.77 -28.27 9.87
C PRO A 106 -8.69 -29.30 9.55
N ASN A 107 -8.19 -29.34 8.31
CA ASN A 107 -7.10 -30.24 7.90
C ASN A 107 -5.68 -29.71 8.26
N GLY A 108 -5.58 -28.54 8.90
CA GLY A 108 -4.32 -27.91 9.30
C GLY A 108 -3.66 -27.03 8.22
N SER A 109 -4.18 -26.99 6.98
CA SER A 109 -3.67 -26.07 5.95
C SER A 109 -4.00 -24.61 6.29
N THR A 110 -3.13 -23.68 5.90
CA THR A 110 -3.34 -22.25 6.13
C THR A 110 -4.37 -21.74 5.13
N GLN A 111 -5.34 -20.95 5.58
CA GLN A 111 -6.34 -20.27 4.71
C GLN A 111 -5.92 -18.83 4.42
N PHE A 112 -5.37 -18.20 5.44
CA PHE A 112 -5.15 -16.78 5.51
C PHE A 112 -3.93 -16.49 6.38
N PHE A 113 -3.11 -15.57 5.92
CA PHE A 113 -2.04 -14.96 6.69
C PHE A 113 -2.08 -13.45 6.44
N ALA A 114 -2.15 -12.64 7.50
CA ALA A 114 -1.96 -11.21 7.40
C ALA A 114 -0.83 -10.75 8.31
N GLU A 115 -0.10 -9.76 7.83
CA GLU A 115 0.92 -9.03 8.57
C GLU A 115 0.57 -7.54 8.52
N ARG A 116 0.37 -6.93 9.68
CA ARG A 116 0.23 -5.49 9.83
C ARG A 116 1.50 -4.92 10.46
N LEU A 117 2.16 -4.02 9.74
CA LEU A 117 3.37 -3.35 10.18
C LEU A 117 3.02 -2.05 10.91
N TYR A 118 3.56 -1.92 12.13
CA TYR A 118 3.40 -0.77 13.00
C TYR A 118 4.68 0.08 13.03
N GLY A 119 4.53 1.36 13.35
CA GLY A 119 5.67 2.26 13.53
C GLY A 119 6.41 2.60 12.24
N MET A 120 5.75 2.47 11.08
CA MET A 120 6.29 2.82 9.76
C MET A 120 6.28 4.35 9.48
N GLY A 121 6.18 5.16 10.53
CA GLY A 121 6.19 6.62 10.46
C GLY A 121 4.84 7.20 10.08
N ASP A 122 4.72 7.68 8.85
CA ASP A 122 3.55 8.36 8.30
C ASP A 122 2.60 7.43 7.54
N ARG A 123 2.71 6.12 7.75
CA ARG A 123 1.85 5.12 7.12
C ARG A 123 1.65 3.88 7.97
N ASP A 124 0.52 3.21 7.74
CA ASP A 124 0.26 1.85 8.20
C ASP A 124 0.18 0.93 7.00
N VAL A 125 0.78 -0.26 7.10
CA VAL A 125 0.81 -1.25 6.03
C VAL A 125 0.24 -2.56 6.53
N GLN A 126 -0.67 -3.15 5.76
CA GLN A 126 -1.14 -4.51 5.95
C GLN A 126 -0.92 -5.30 4.66
N LEU A 127 -0.29 -6.46 4.78
CA LEU A 127 -0.06 -7.43 3.72
C LEU A 127 -0.89 -8.66 4.05
N THR A 128 -1.56 -9.26 3.08
CA THR A 128 -2.47 -10.37 3.31
C THR A 128 -2.38 -11.39 2.19
N HIS A 129 -2.04 -12.62 2.54
CA HIS A 129 -2.03 -13.78 1.65
C HIS A 129 -3.24 -14.66 1.92
N TYR A 130 -3.89 -15.08 0.84
CA TYR A 130 -4.97 -16.05 0.84
C TYR A 130 -4.48 -17.30 0.13
N PHE A 131 -4.69 -18.47 0.74
CA PHE A 131 -4.14 -19.72 0.25
C PHE A 131 -5.25 -20.72 -0.13
N ASP A 132 -5.04 -21.49 -1.19
CA ASP A 132 -5.89 -22.64 -1.52
C ASP A 132 -5.68 -23.81 -0.54
N GLU A 133 -6.39 -24.92 -0.76
CA GLU A 133 -6.25 -26.15 0.05
C GLU A 133 -4.87 -26.82 -0.09
N SER A 134 -4.12 -26.49 -1.14
CA SER A 134 -2.75 -26.96 -1.38
C SER A 134 -1.69 -25.97 -0.86
N ASN A 135 -2.09 -24.96 -0.08
CA ASN A 135 -1.25 -23.89 0.45
C ASN A 135 -0.60 -22.98 -0.63
N HIS A 136 -1.11 -22.94 -1.86
CA HIS A 136 -0.67 -21.96 -2.85
C HIS A 136 -1.40 -20.63 -2.66
N THR A 137 -0.68 -19.52 -2.81
CA THR A 137 -1.28 -18.18 -2.78
C THR A 137 -2.18 -17.99 -4.00
N VAL A 138 -3.46 -17.74 -3.75
CA VAL A 138 -4.48 -17.48 -4.78
C VAL A 138 -4.87 -16.01 -4.85
N ALA A 139 -4.68 -15.27 -3.77
CA ALA A 139 -4.80 -13.83 -3.74
C ALA A 139 -3.76 -13.24 -2.78
N PHE A 140 -3.26 -12.06 -3.14
CA PHE A 140 -2.44 -11.24 -2.30
C PHE A 140 -3.03 -9.83 -2.25
N GLU A 141 -3.26 -9.30 -1.06
CA GLU A 141 -3.71 -7.94 -0.84
C GLU A 141 -2.62 -7.15 -0.10
N LYS A 142 -2.42 -5.93 -0.56
CA LYS A 142 -1.67 -4.90 0.12
C LYS A 142 -2.62 -3.74 0.39
N TYR A 143 -2.77 -3.41 1.65
CA TYR A 143 -3.54 -2.27 2.13
C TYR A 143 -2.62 -1.27 2.84
N VAL A 144 -2.70 0.00 2.49
CA VAL A 144 -1.84 1.05 3.06
C VAL A 144 -2.67 2.27 3.40
N LYS A 145 -2.47 2.81 4.60
CA LYS A 145 -2.97 4.14 4.98
C LYS A 145 -1.80 5.12 5.00
N TYR A 146 -1.95 6.27 4.36
CA TYR A 146 -0.97 7.34 4.33
C TYR A 146 -1.48 8.58 5.07
N TYR A 147 -0.80 8.94 6.15
CA TYR A 147 -1.14 10.08 7.01
C TYR A 147 -0.58 11.41 6.48
N GLN A 148 0.49 11.38 5.68
CA GLN A 148 1.11 12.56 5.04
C GLN A 148 1.20 12.36 3.53
N ASN A 149 0.04 12.27 2.87
CA ASN A 149 -0.07 11.89 1.47
C ASN A 149 0.08 13.06 0.48
N GLY A 150 -0.19 14.30 0.90
CA GLY A 150 -0.10 15.49 0.03
C GLY A 150 -1.17 15.59 -1.08
N CYS A 151 -2.13 14.67 -1.13
CA CYS A 151 -3.19 14.64 -2.14
C CYS A 151 -4.62 14.68 -1.57
N SER A 152 -4.79 14.61 -0.25
CA SER A 152 -6.06 14.79 0.46
C SER A 152 -5.87 15.56 1.76
N GLU A 153 -6.93 16.19 2.28
CA GLU A 153 -6.91 16.83 3.60
C GLU A 153 -6.81 15.81 4.75
N GLY A 154 -7.37 14.61 4.56
CA GLY A 154 -7.30 13.47 5.48
C GLY A 154 -6.28 12.42 5.05
N LEU A 155 -6.49 11.18 5.49
CA LEU A 155 -5.65 10.04 5.07
C LEU A 155 -5.99 9.58 3.65
N ALA A 156 -4.98 9.08 2.94
CA ALA A 156 -5.16 8.37 1.68
C ALA A 156 -5.04 6.86 1.93
N GLN A 157 -5.85 6.07 1.24
CA GLN A 157 -5.91 4.62 1.36
C GLN A 157 -5.58 3.98 0.02
N GLU A 158 -4.54 3.15 -0.01
CA GLU A 158 -4.18 2.35 -1.17
C GLU A 158 -4.56 0.90 -0.90
N THR A 159 -5.31 0.30 -1.82
CA THR A 159 -5.56 -1.15 -1.86
C THR A 159 -5.07 -1.69 -3.19
N ALA A 160 -4.16 -2.66 -3.15
CA ALA A 160 -3.69 -3.38 -4.33
C ALA A 160 -3.91 -4.87 -4.11
N ILE A 161 -4.67 -5.52 -5.00
CA ILE A 161 -4.97 -6.94 -4.94
C ILE A 161 -4.42 -7.61 -6.19
N THR A 162 -3.72 -8.72 -6.04
CA THR A 162 -3.24 -9.56 -7.15
C THR A 162 -3.78 -10.96 -6.96
N TYR A 163 -4.36 -11.53 -8.01
CA TYR A 163 -4.93 -12.87 -8.04
C TYR A 163 -4.05 -13.79 -8.86
N PHE A 164 -3.89 -15.04 -8.41
CA PHE A 164 -2.98 -15.99 -9.04
C PHE A 164 -3.67 -17.30 -9.43
N ASP A 165 -3.21 -17.93 -10.52
CA ASP A 165 -3.54 -19.32 -10.83
C ASP A 165 -2.75 -20.31 -9.95
N GLY A 166 -3.05 -21.60 -10.05
CA GLY A 166 -2.34 -22.65 -9.31
C GLY A 166 -0.87 -22.85 -9.73
N GLN A 167 -0.39 -22.18 -10.78
CA GLN A 167 1.02 -22.15 -11.17
C GLN A 167 1.74 -20.88 -10.66
N PHE A 168 1.02 -19.98 -9.99
CA PHE A 168 1.47 -18.67 -9.50
C PHE A 168 1.68 -17.62 -10.61
N HIS A 169 0.91 -17.71 -11.70
CA HIS A 169 0.81 -16.63 -12.68
C HIS A 169 -0.31 -15.65 -12.27
N GLU A 170 -0.04 -14.35 -12.42
CA GLU A 170 -1.08 -13.32 -12.24
C GLU A 170 -2.20 -13.52 -13.27
N VAL A 171 -3.43 -13.69 -12.78
CA VAL A 171 -4.64 -13.80 -13.62
C VAL A 171 -5.44 -12.50 -13.67
N SER A 172 -5.35 -11.68 -12.62
CA SER A 172 -6.02 -10.40 -12.50
C SER A 172 -5.37 -9.59 -11.39
N SER A 173 -5.50 -8.27 -11.46
CA SER A 173 -5.13 -7.36 -10.39
C SER A 173 -6.12 -6.20 -10.29
N GLU A 174 -6.26 -5.68 -9.08
CA GLU A 174 -7.11 -4.54 -8.74
C GLU A 174 -6.26 -3.51 -8.00
N TYR A 175 -6.50 -2.24 -8.30
CA TYR A 175 -5.83 -1.12 -7.64
C TYR A 175 -6.85 -0.04 -7.34
N LEU A 176 -6.88 0.41 -6.09
CA LEU A 176 -7.73 1.48 -5.62
C LEU A 176 -6.90 2.44 -4.77
N LEU A 177 -7.07 3.73 -5.02
CA LEU A 177 -6.51 4.80 -4.20
C LEU A 177 -7.63 5.80 -3.89
N THR A 178 -7.98 5.94 -2.62
CA THR A 178 -9.07 6.81 -2.17
C THR A 178 -8.66 7.68 -0.99
N ASP A 179 -9.45 8.72 -0.71
CA ASP A 179 -9.40 9.42 0.58
C ASP A 179 -10.17 8.62 1.66
N GLU A 180 -10.27 9.22 2.85
CA GLU A 180 -11.01 8.66 4.00
C GLU A 180 -12.53 8.59 3.81
N ASN A 181 -13.06 9.30 2.81
CA ASN A 181 -14.48 9.32 2.45
C ASN A 181 -14.76 8.45 1.20
N GLU A 182 -13.81 7.59 0.82
CA GLU A 182 -13.87 6.71 -0.34
C GLU A 182 -13.91 7.44 -1.70
N ASN A 183 -13.55 8.73 -1.74
CA ASN A 183 -13.41 9.44 -3.01
C ASN A 183 -12.12 9.02 -3.71
N PRO A 184 -12.14 8.71 -5.01
CA PRO A 184 -10.93 8.37 -5.75
C PRO A 184 -9.89 9.49 -5.74
N LEU A 185 -8.61 9.13 -5.59
CA LEU A 185 -7.47 10.03 -5.68
C LEU A 185 -6.62 9.71 -6.91
N HIS A 186 -6.01 10.73 -7.50
CA HIS A 186 -5.04 10.56 -8.57
C HIS A 186 -3.64 10.34 -7.99
N GLY A 187 -3.05 9.16 -8.24
CA GLY A 187 -1.75 8.80 -7.68
C GLY A 187 -0.58 9.72 -8.07
N ALA A 188 -0.72 10.47 -9.18
CA ALA A 188 0.26 11.48 -9.60
C ALA A 188 0.32 12.70 -8.65
N ASP A 189 -0.79 12.98 -7.96
CA ASP A 189 -0.90 14.11 -7.04
C ASP A 189 -0.40 13.76 -5.63
N CYS A 190 -0.24 12.46 -5.33
CA CYS A 190 0.19 11.99 -4.03
C CYS A 190 1.72 11.94 -3.90
N ILE A 191 2.24 12.27 -2.71
CA ILE A 191 3.63 12.04 -2.32
C ILE A 191 3.85 10.53 -2.26
N ARG A 192 4.30 9.93 -3.37
CA ARG A 192 4.73 8.52 -3.39
C ARG A 192 6.05 8.36 -2.66
N ARG A 193 5.98 8.17 -1.34
CA ARG A 193 7.10 7.59 -0.60
C ARG A 193 7.14 6.12 -0.96
N GLY A 194 8.18 5.71 -1.70
CA GLY A 194 8.37 4.32 -2.12
C GLY A 194 8.03 3.36 -1.00
N LEU A 195 7.08 2.47 -1.24
CA LEU A 195 6.96 1.28 -0.41
C LEU A 195 8.13 0.39 -0.74
N GLN A 196 8.73 -0.21 0.28
CA GLN A 196 9.69 -1.27 0.05
C GLN A 196 8.99 -2.33 -0.79
N ASP A 197 9.71 -2.86 -1.78
CA ASP A 197 9.26 -4.03 -2.50
C ASP A 197 8.89 -5.09 -1.47
N HIS A 198 7.63 -5.54 -1.48
CA HIS A 198 7.20 -6.64 -0.65
C HIS A 198 7.36 -7.93 -1.44
N VAL A 199 7.70 -8.99 -0.73
CA VAL A 199 7.83 -10.31 -1.31
C VAL A 199 6.46 -10.97 -1.26
N ILE A 200 5.91 -11.32 -2.42
CA ILE A 200 4.74 -12.20 -2.49
C ILE A 200 5.28 -13.63 -2.53
N PHE A 201 4.96 -14.40 -1.50
CA PHE A 201 5.33 -15.81 -1.41
C PHE A 201 4.36 -16.67 -2.23
N LYS A 202 4.87 -17.71 -2.88
CA LYS A 202 4.06 -18.65 -3.68
C LYS A 202 3.27 -19.61 -2.79
N THR A 203 3.85 -20.00 -1.67
CA THR A 203 3.25 -20.92 -0.71
C THR A 203 3.35 -20.41 0.72
N TYR A 204 2.53 -20.96 1.62
CA TYR A 204 2.68 -20.71 3.05
C TYR A 204 4.04 -21.20 3.59
N GLU A 205 4.58 -22.30 3.07
CA GLU A 205 5.88 -22.81 3.50
C GLU A 205 7.03 -21.85 3.14
N ASP A 206 6.97 -21.25 1.95
CA ASP A 206 7.92 -20.23 1.52
C ASP A 206 7.90 -19.02 2.48
N LEU A 207 6.69 -18.60 2.86
CA LEU A 207 6.45 -17.51 3.81
C LEU A 207 6.97 -17.86 5.20
N ALA A 208 6.60 -19.02 5.73
CA ALA A 208 6.94 -19.45 7.09
C ALA A 208 8.45 -19.65 7.29
N ASN A 209 9.17 -20.05 6.24
CA ASN A 209 10.60 -20.30 6.32
C ASN A 209 11.47 -19.13 5.83
N ASP A 210 10.87 -18.05 5.31
CA ASP A 210 11.56 -17.00 4.52
C ASP A 210 12.48 -17.62 3.44
N LYS A 211 12.09 -18.78 2.91
CA LYS A 211 12.82 -19.56 1.91
C LYS A 211 11.90 -19.73 0.71
N GLY A 212 11.81 -18.70 -0.12
CA GLY A 212 10.95 -18.72 -1.29
C GLY A 212 11.52 -17.94 -2.46
N THR A 213 11.01 -18.27 -3.66
CA THR A 213 11.28 -17.48 -4.88
C THR A 213 10.72 -16.08 -4.68
N LYS A 214 11.59 -15.12 -4.39
CA LYS A 214 11.22 -13.72 -4.17
C LYS A 214 10.75 -13.12 -5.50
N VAL A 215 9.44 -12.99 -5.70
CA VAL A 215 8.93 -12.10 -6.74
C VAL A 215 8.88 -10.71 -6.12
N LEU A 216 9.86 -9.87 -6.48
CA LEU A 216 9.81 -8.45 -6.16
C LEU A 216 8.66 -7.84 -6.98
N TYR A 217 7.52 -7.61 -6.34
CA TYR A 217 6.44 -6.89 -6.98
C TYR A 217 6.78 -5.41 -6.99
N LYS A 218 7.45 -4.97 -8.06
CA LYS A 218 7.54 -3.55 -8.39
C LYS A 218 6.15 -3.15 -8.85
N GLY A 219 5.35 -2.62 -7.93
CA GLY A 219 4.02 -2.12 -8.26
C GLY A 219 4.12 -1.26 -9.52
N LYS A 220 3.33 -1.61 -10.55
CA LYS A 220 3.33 -0.83 -11.80
C LYS A 220 3.15 0.64 -11.41
N PRO A 221 4.04 1.54 -11.82
CA PRO A 221 3.70 2.95 -11.77
C PRO A 221 2.50 3.13 -12.70
N SER A 222 1.36 3.50 -12.10
CA SER A 222 0.26 4.14 -12.83
C SER A 222 0.72 5.43 -13.49
#